data_AF-A0A0F8VC82-F1
#
_entry.id   AF-A0A0F8VC82-F1
#
_cell.length_a   1.000
_cell.length_b   1.000
_cell.length_c   1.000
_cell.angle_alpha   90.00
_cell.angle_beta   90.00
_cell.angle_gamma   90.00
#
_symmetry.space_group_name_H-M   'P 1'
#
loop_
_entity.id
_entity.type
_entity.pdbx_description
1 polymer ?
#
loop_
_entity_poly.entity_id
_entity_poly.type
_entity_poly.pdbx_seq_one_letter_code
_entity_poly.pdbx_strand_id
1 'polypeptide(L)'
;MAFFKQEFDEIKESNNPVIINDFIIKLSENPNKDHIKYLNYFIDNLNTQIHDKVKLNLIYALGETGNLTLIEEKYLNFLHETYHHSDRWVRNEIIQAIDKISKKSKLTEKIIVLIGNVLNDDYTPIKINALKVLLNLTQIPDLIFKNIFRVLNSRDSAVSEGCRRILEQFDKHKLFDLLNQLENYKILKPRAIRSLLLVQFKSILNLESFREMILNSNWDDSYRMNYLKEIDTFQRIIAKNL
;
A
#
# COMPACT_ATOMS: atom_id res chain seq x y z
N MET A 1 -8.49 -7.80 32.35
CA MET A 1 -9.45 -6.71 32.09
C MET A 1 -9.52 -5.69 33.23
N ALA A 2 -9.67 -6.13 34.49
CA ALA A 2 -9.71 -5.22 35.65
C ALA A 2 -8.44 -4.38 35.84
N PHE A 3 -7.26 -4.97 35.61
CA PHE A 3 -5.97 -4.30 35.75
C PHE A 3 -5.81 -3.06 34.84
N PHE A 4 -6.01 -3.21 33.53
CA PHE A 4 -5.91 -2.08 32.59
C PHE A 4 -6.92 -0.98 32.82
N LYS A 5 -8.09 -1.30 33.38
CA LYS A 5 -9.10 -0.27 33.69
C LYS A 5 -8.60 0.66 34.79
N GLN A 6 -8.07 0.09 35.88
CA GLN A 6 -7.54 0.88 36.99
C GLN A 6 -6.36 1.74 36.53
N GLU A 7 -5.38 1.14 35.84
CA GLU A 7 -4.22 1.87 35.33
C GLU A 7 -4.63 2.98 34.36
N PHE A 8 -5.61 2.73 33.48
CA PHE A 8 -6.17 3.74 32.59
C PHE A 8 -6.80 4.91 33.37
N ASP A 9 -7.60 4.62 34.40
CA ASP A 9 -8.26 5.66 35.21
C ASP A 9 -7.24 6.56 35.93
N GLU A 10 -6.06 6.04 36.27
CA GLU A 10 -4.96 6.80 36.88
C GLU A 10 -4.22 7.71 35.89
N ILE A 11 -4.13 7.32 34.61
CA ILE A 11 -3.29 8.04 33.62
C ILE A 11 -4.07 8.87 32.61
N LYS A 12 -5.38 8.67 32.44
CA LYS A 12 -6.14 9.26 31.33
C LYS A 12 -6.13 10.80 31.33
N GLU A 13 -6.00 11.43 32.49
CA GLU A 13 -5.88 12.89 32.63
C GLU A 13 -4.41 13.37 32.74
N SER A 14 -3.45 12.46 32.59
CA SER A 14 -2.04 12.80 32.73
C SER A 14 -1.54 13.66 31.58
N ASN A 15 -0.72 14.66 31.90
CA ASN A 15 0.02 15.41 30.89
C ASN A 15 1.42 14.82 30.61
N ASN A 16 1.78 13.70 31.25
CA ASN A 16 3.08 13.07 31.09
C ASN A 16 3.06 12.05 29.92
N PRO A 17 3.71 12.35 28.79
CA PRO A 17 3.72 11.48 27.62
C PRO A 17 4.44 10.14 27.87
N VAL A 18 5.35 10.05 28.86
CA VAL A 18 6.07 8.81 29.17
C VAL A 18 5.11 7.78 29.73
N ILE A 19 4.31 8.14 30.74
CA ILE A 19 3.39 7.18 31.37
C ILE A 19 2.26 6.77 30.43
N ILE A 20 1.81 7.70 29.56
CA ILE A 20 0.83 7.39 28.51
C ILE A 20 1.44 6.41 27.51
N ASN A 21 2.67 6.64 27.06
CA ASN A 21 3.36 5.73 26.15
C ASN A 21 3.56 4.34 26.77
N ASP A 22 4.00 4.26 28.01
CA ASP A 22 4.20 2.99 28.71
C ASP A 22 2.90 2.18 28.75
N PHE A 23 1.77 2.84 29.02
CA PHE A 23 0.47 2.19 28.98
C PHE A 23 0.07 1.75 27.57
N ILE A 24 0.21 2.60 26.56
CA ILE A 24 -0.10 2.26 25.16
C ILE A 24 0.75 1.07 24.69
N ILE A 25 2.03 1.02 25.07
CA ILE A 25 2.93 -0.11 24.78
C ILE A 25 2.42 -1.40 25.44
N LYS A 26 2.01 -1.35 26.72
CA LYS A 26 1.41 -2.53 27.36
C LYS A 26 0.16 -3.03 26.64
N LEU A 27 -0.67 -2.11 26.11
CA LEU A 27 -1.84 -2.47 25.32
C LEU A 27 -1.46 -3.17 24.00
N SER A 28 -0.34 -2.78 23.39
CA SER A 28 0.11 -3.33 22.11
C SER A 28 0.89 -4.63 22.23
N GLU A 29 1.58 -4.88 23.35
CA GLU A 29 2.23 -6.16 23.66
C GLU A 29 1.21 -7.30 23.87
N ASN A 30 0.02 -6.95 24.39
CA ASN A 30 -1.07 -7.89 24.66
C ASN A 30 -2.39 -7.37 24.08
N PRO A 31 -2.52 -7.30 22.74
CA PRO A 31 -3.64 -6.63 22.10
C PRO A 31 -4.96 -7.37 22.39
N ASN A 32 -5.99 -6.59 22.65
CA ASN A 32 -7.34 -7.08 22.92
C ASN A 32 -8.36 -6.15 22.28
N LYS A 33 -9.46 -6.70 21.77
CA LYS A 33 -10.53 -5.92 21.10
C LYS A 33 -11.07 -4.80 21.99
N ASP A 34 -11.16 -5.06 23.30
CA ASP A 34 -11.67 -4.10 24.27
C ASP A 34 -10.69 -2.96 24.58
N HIS A 35 -9.44 -3.01 24.10
CA HIS A 35 -8.47 -1.93 24.26
C HIS A 35 -8.79 -0.73 23.38
N ILE A 36 -9.63 -0.90 22.34
CA ILE A 36 -10.00 0.18 21.44
C ILE A 36 -10.61 1.38 22.17
N LYS A 37 -11.33 1.15 23.26
CA LYS A 37 -11.93 2.24 24.08
C LYS A 37 -10.88 3.13 24.75
N TYR A 38 -9.74 2.55 25.16
CA TYR A 38 -8.64 3.30 25.77
C TYR A 38 -7.90 4.09 24.70
N LEU A 39 -7.63 3.47 23.55
CA LEU A 39 -7.02 4.15 22.40
C LEU A 39 -7.90 5.31 21.92
N ASN A 40 -9.22 5.10 21.85
CA ASN A 40 -10.19 6.13 21.49
C ASN A 40 -10.10 7.35 22.39
N TYR A 41 -10.01 7.12 23.70
CA TYR A 41 -9.88 8.22 24.64
C TYR A 41 -8.64 9.07 24.34
N PHE A 42 -7.48 8.44 24.10
CA PHE A 42 -6.26 9.19 23.80
C PHE A 42 -6.28 9.89 22.44
N ILE A 43 -6.94 9.30 21.44
CA ILE A 43 -7.15 9.94 20.14
C ILE A 43 -8.00 11.21 20.29
N ASP A 44 -9.06 11.16 21.09
CA ASP A 44 -10.05 12.23 21.17
C ASP A 44 -9.67 13.36 22.17
N ASN A 45 -8.90 13.04 23.22
CA ASN A 45 -8.74 13.95 24.37
C ASN A 45 -7.31 14.47 24.59
N LEU A 46 -6.29 13.91 23.94
CA LEU A 46 -4.92 14.42 24.10
C LEU A 46 -4.74 15.74 23.36
N ASN A 47 -4.14 16.73 24.02
CA ASN A 47 -3.70 17.94 23.34
C ASN A 47 -2.58 17.61 22.32
N THR A 48 -2.43 18.47 21.30
CA THR A 48 -1.49 18.26 20.19
C THR A 48 -0.06 17.97 20.64
N GLN A 49 0.44 18.66 21.68
CA GLN A 49 1.82 18.49 22.14
C GLN A 49 2.08 17.10 22.74
N ILE A 50 1.11 16.56 23.50
CA ILE A 50 1.22 15.21 24.05
C ILE A 50 0.98 14.19 22.95
N HIS A 51 -0.04 14.42 22.13
CA HIS A 51 -0.39 13.56 21.01
C HIS A 51 0.83 13.32 20.10
N ASP A 52 1.58 14.36 19.74
CA ASP A 52 2.78 14.24 18.91
C ASP A 52 3.88 13.36 19.54
N LYS A 53 3.95 13.28 20.87
CA LYS A 53 4.93 12.46 21.60
C LYS A 53 4.50 11.00 21.76
N VAL A 54 3.22 10.69 21.57
CA VAL A 54 2.67 9.33 21.77
C VAL A 54 2.11 8.71 20.49
N LYS A 55 1.90 9.51 19.42
CA LYS A 55 1.20 9.08 18.20
C LYS A 55 1.77 7.82 17.55
N LEU A 56 3.10 7.65 17.54
CA LEU A 56 3.72 6.46 16.95
C LEU A 56 3.24 5.17 17.64
N ASN A 57 3.28 5.14 18.97
CA ASN A 57 2.82 3.99 19.76
C ASN A 57 1.30 3.85 19.70
N LEU A 58 0.57 4.97 19.65
CA LEU A 58 -0.89 4.97 19.52
C LEU A 58 -1.33 4.34 18.19
N ILE A 59 -0.66 4.69 17.08
CA ILE A 59 -0.88 4.12 15.76
C ILE A 59 -0.52 2.63 15.74
N TYR A 60 0.62 2.26 16.32
CA TYR A 60 1.04 0.86 16.44
C TYR A 60 0.00 0.02 17.20
N ALA A 61 -0.43 0.48 18.38
CA ALA A 61 -1.43 -0.19 19.20
C ALA A 61 -2.81 -0.27 18.51
N LEU A 62 -3.20 0.76 17.76
CA LEU A 62 -4.41 0.77 16.94
C LEU A 62 -4.32 -0.30 15.84
N GLY A 63 -3.18 -0.44 15.18
CA GLY A 63 -2.93 -1.49 14.19
C GLY A 63 -3.03 -2.89 14.80
N GLU A 64 -2.40 -3.13 15.95
CA GLU A 64 -2.48 -4.41 16.67
C GLU A 64 -3.92 -4.75 17.09
N THR A 65 -4.64 -3.77 17.63
CA THR A 65 -6.04 -3.96 18.02
C THR A 65 -6.93 -4.22 16.80
N GLY A 66 -6.76 -3.44 15.72
CA GLY A 66 -7.52 -3.58 14.48
C GLY A 66 -7.22 -4.87 13.69
N ASN A 67 -6.10 -5.53 13.96
CA ASN A 67 -5.84 -6.89 13.44
C ASN A 67 -6.78 -7.94 14.06
N LEU A 68 -7.33 -7.66 15.24
CA LEU A 68 -8.18 -8.59 16.00
C LEU A 68 -9.67 -8.30 15.82
N THR A 69 -10.05 -7.06 15.51
CA THR A 69 -11.45 -6.61 15.48
C THR A 69 -11.75 -5.67 14.33
N LEU A 70 -13.04 -5.56 14.01
CA LEU A 70 -13.55 -4.47 13.20
C LEU A 70 -13.30 -3.14 13.94
N ILE A 71 -12.79 -2.15 13.22
CA ILE A 71 -12.65 -0.78 13.73
C ILE A 71 -13.58 0.17 12.96
N GLU A 72 -14.02 1.21 13.64
CA GLU A 72 -14.85 2.26 13.06
C GLU A 72 -14.06 3.15 12.07
N GLU A 73 -14.78 3.76 11.13
CA GLU A 73 -14.20 4.64 10.11
C GLU A 73 -13.43 5.84 10.70
N LYS A 74 -13.84 6.36 11.86
CA LYS A 74 -13.15 7.48 12.53
C LYS A 74 -11.66 7.20 12.77
N TYR A 75 -11.28 5.95 13.03
CA TYR A 75 -9.88 5.57 13.24
C TYR A 75 -9.08 5.57 11.95
N LEU A 76 -9.72 5.21 10.83
CA LEU A 76 -9.12 5.35 9.51
C LEU A 76 -8.94 6.83 9.15
N ASN A 77 -9.92 7.68 9.45
CA ASN A 77 -9.80 9.13 9.27
C ASN A 77 -8.67 9.73 10.09
N PHE A 78 -8.54 9.34 11.36
CA PHE A 78 -7.40 9.69 12.21
C PHE A 78 -6.06 9.33 11.58
N LEU A 79 -5.91 8.10 11.08
CA LEU A 79 -4.69 7.65 10.40
C LEU A 79 -4.38 8.48 9.14
N HIS A 80 -5.41 8.76 8.34
CA HIS A 80 -5.26 9.58 7.14
C HIS A 80 -4.79 11.01 7.47
N GLU A 81 -5.43 11.67 8.43
CA GLU A 81 -5.07 13.03 8.84
C GLU A 81 -3.67 13.10 9.45
N THR A 82 -3.33 12.11 10.28
CA THR A 82 -2.02 12.02 10.90
C THR A 82 -0.91 11.81 9.87
N TYR A 83 -1.17 11.07 8.79
CA TYR A 83 -0.18 10.80 7.74
C TYR A 83 0.37 12.10 7.11
N HIS A 84 -0.48 13.09 6.88
CA HIS A 84 -0.09 14.34 6.21
C HIS A 84 0.73 15.30 7.08
N HIS A 85 0.76 15.07 8.39
CA HIS A 85 1.43 15.94 9.37
C HIS A 85 2.55 15.20 10.13
N SER A 86 3.13 14.19 9.50
CA SER A 86 4.02 13.25 10.16
C SER A 86 5.30 13.01 9.36
N ASP A 87 6.38 12.72 10.07
CA ASP A 87 7.65 12.29 9.47
C ASP A 87 7.54 10.88 8.86
N ARG A 88 8.59 10.46 8.14
CA ARG A 88 8.65 9.16 7.46
C ARG A 88 8.47 7.95 8.38
N TRP A 89 8.85 8.01 9.66
CA TRP A 89 8.73 6.89 10.58
C TRP A 89 7.28 6.67 10.96
N VAL A 90 6.60 7.75 11.35
CA VAL A 90 5.17 7.72 11.68
C VAL A 90 4.34 7.39 10.45
N ARG A 91 4.65 7.96 9.28
CA ARG A 91 3.98 7.60 8.01
C ARG A 91 4.12 6.12 7.67
N ASN A 92 5.30 5.53 7.86
CA ASN A 92 5.50 4.10 7.67
C ASN A 92 4.68 3.25 8.64
N GLU A 93 4.59 3.67 9.90
CA GLU A 93 3.78 2.97 10.90
C GLU A 93 2.29 3.05 10.57
N ILE A 94 1.80 4.18 10.06
CA ILE A 94 0.42 4.32 9.60
C ILE A 94 0.09 3.29 8.50
N ILE A 95 0.96 3.14 7.50
CA ILE A 95 0.72 2.17 6.42
C ILE A 95 0.75 0.72 6.95
N GLN A 96 1.61 0.41 7.91
CA GLN A 96 1.62 -0.90 8.57
C GLN A 96 0.37 -1.15 9.42
N ALA A 97 -0.11 -0.14 10.15
CA ALA A 97 -1.36 -0.23 10.88
C ALA A 97 -2.55 -0.46 9.93
N ILE A 98 -2.60 0.26 8.81
CA ILE A 98 -3.63 0.06 7.78
C ILE A 98 -3.59 -1.37 7.21
N ASP A 99 -2.41 -1.94 6.95
CA ASP A 99 -2.29 -3.34 6.52
C ASP A 99 -2.94 -4.30 7.53
N LYS A 100 -2.60 -4.17 8.82
CA LYS A 100 -3.17 -4.98 9.89
C LYS A 100 -4.69 -4.83 9.97
N ILE A 101 -5.18 -3.59 9.94
CA ILE A 101 -6.61 -3.26 9.99
C ILE A 101 -7.36 -3.87 8.80
N SER A 102 -6.78 -3.82 7.60
CA SER A 102 -7.42 -4.30 6.36
C SER A 102 -7.78 -5.78 6.38
N LYS A 103 -7.14 -6.57 7.25
CA LYS A 103 -7.42 -8.01 7.44
C LYS A 103 -8.77 -8.29 8.10
N LYS A 104 -9.34 -7.30 8.79
CA LYS A 104 -10.63 -7.42 9.48
C LYS A 104 -11.63 -6.38 8.97
N SER A 105 -11.17 -5.16 8.72
CA SER A 105 -12.01 -4.02 8.40
C SER A 105 -11.89 -3.63 6.93
N LYS A 106 -13.01 -3.24 6.31
CA LYS A 106 -13.00 -2.68 4.95
C LYS A 106 -12.34 -1.30 4.97
N LEU A 107 -11.41 -1.07 4.04
CA LEU A 107 -10.81 0.26 3.85
C LEU A 107 -11.77 1.18 3.09
N THR A 108 -11.81 2.45 3.47
CA THR A 108 -12.54 3.47 2.73
C THR A 108 -11.81 3.85 1.44
N GLU A 109 -12.54 4.42 0.48
CA GLU A 109 -11.95 4.90 -0.78
C GLU A 109 -10.82 5.91 -0.52
N LYS A 110 -11.02 6.83 0.43
CA LYS A 110 -10.03 7.82 0.87
C LYS A 110 -8.71 7.17 1.32
N ILE A 111 -8.78 6.06 2.06
CA ILE A 111 -7.60 5.29 2.49
C ILE A 111 -6.94 4.57 1.32
N ILE A 112 -7.73 3.97 0.43
CA ILE A 112 -7.20 3.28 -0.75
C ILE A 112 -6.46 4.26 -1.67
N VAL A 113 -7.02 5.46 -1.89
CA VAL A 113 -6.37 6.55 -2.64
C VAL A 113 -5.09 7.01 -1.94
N LEU A 114 -5.09 7.17 -0.60
CA LEU A 114 -3.89 7.47 0.17
C LEU A 114 -2.79 6.43 -0.10
N ILE A 115 -3.09 5.13 0.06
CA ILE A 115 -2.14 4.03 -0.21
C ILE A 115 -1.60 4.10 -1.65
N GLY A 116 -2.46 4.38 -2.62
CA GLY A 116 -2.06 4.55 -4.01
C GLY A 116 -1.09 5.72 -4.22
N ASN A 117 -1.29 6.84 -3.53
CA ASN A 117 -0.42 8.03 -3.61
C ASN A 117 0.92 7.81 -2.89
N VAL A 118 0.92 7.05 -1.80
CA VAL A 118 2.09 6.66 -1.00
C VAL A 118 3.15 5.91 -1.84
N LEU A 119 2.77 5.31 -2.96
CA LEU A 119 3.72 4.73 -3.90
C LEU A 119 4.74 5.74 -4.46
N ASN A 120 4.44 7.04 -4.44
CA ASN A 120 5.37 8.09 -4.84
C ASN A 120 6.28 8.59 -3.70
N ASP A 121 6.22 7.97 -2.52
CA ASP A 121 7.05 8.34 -1.37
C ASP A 121 8.55 8.14 -1.66
N ASP A 122 9.41 8.98 -1.10
CA ASP A 122 10.85 8.85 -1.25
C ASP A 122 11.40 7.67 -0.44
N TYR A 123 10.78 7.36 0.69
CA TYR A 123 11.20 6.31 1.59
C TYR A 123 10.72 4.91 1.12
N THR A 124 11.68 4.04 0.78
CA THR A 124 11.41 2.70 0.24
C THR A 124 10.54 1.80 1.11
N PRO A 125 10.73 1.72 2.44
CA PRO A 125 9.89 0.88 3.30
C PRO A 125 8.40 1.23 3.23
N ILE A 126 8.08 2.53 3.11
CA ILE A 126 6.71 3.01 2.95
C ILE A 126 6.08 2.45 1.66
N LYS A 127 6.82 2.55 0.53
CA LYS A 127 6.37 2.01 -0.76
C LYS A 127 6.12 0.50 -0.69
N ILE A 128 7.03 -0.24 -0.07
CA ILE A 128 6.91 -1.70 0.09
C ILE A 128 5.66 -2.05 0.91
N ASN A 129 5.43 -1.35 2.03
CA ASN A 129 4.26 -1.60 2.86
C ASN A 129 2.96 -1.22 2.13
N ALA A 130 2.95 -0.12 1.36
CA ALA A 130 1.79 0.25 0.54
C ALA A 130 1.47 -0.83 -0.52
N LEU A 131 2.48 -1.38 -1.20
CA LEU A 131 2.29 -2.48 -2.15
C LEU A 131 1.72 -3.74 -1.49
N LYS A 132 2.12 -4.06 -0.24
CA LYS A 132 1.51 -5.18 0.51
C LYS A 132 0.02 -4.94 0.76
N VAL A 133 -0.36 -3.73 1.16
CA VAL A 133 -1.78 -3.41 1.37
C VAL A 133 -2.56 -3.54 0.07
N LEU A 134 -2.07 -2.96 -1.03
CA LEU A 134 -2.73 -3.04 -2.34
C LEU A 134 -2.92 -4.48 -2.82
N LEU A 135 -1.93 -5.35 -2.58
CA LEU A 135 -2.00 -6.77 -2.95
C LEU A 135 -3.14 -7.52 -2.23
N ASN A 136 -3.50 -7.07 -1.01
CA ASN A 136 -4.55 -7.67 -0.19
C ASN A 136 -5.95 -7.12 -0.52
N LEU A 137 -6.07 -6.11 -1.39
CA LEU A 137 -7.37 -5.57 -1.79
C LEU A 137 -8.07 -6.52 -2.76
N THR A 138 -9.38 -6.66 -2.62
CA THR A 138 -10.20 -7.41 -3.59
C THR A 138 -10.30 -6.70 -4.94
N GLN A 139 -10.24 -5.37 -4.92
CA GLN A 139 -10.26 -4.53 -6.12
C GLN A 139 -9.38 -3.30 -5.89
N ILE A 140 -8.49 -3.04 -6.84
CA ILE A 140 -7.65 -1.85 -6.86
C ILE A 140 -8.29 -0.85 -7.83
N PRO A 141 -8.61 0.39 -7.39
CA PRO A 141 -9.09 1.44 -8.29
C PRO A 141 -8.11 1.73 -9.41
N ASP A 142 -8.62 1.81 -10.64
CA ASP A 142 -7.81 1.97 -11.85
C ASP A 142 -6.88 3.21 -11.81
N LEU A 143 -7.30 4.29 -11.13
CA LEU A 143 -6.51 5.52 -10.97
C LEU A 143 -5.16 5.29 -10.27
N ILE A 144 -5.03 4.22 -9.47
CA ILE A 144 -3.80 3.90 -8.73
C ILE A 144 -2.73 3.32 -9.64
N PHE A 145 -3.11 2.71 -10.76
CA PHE A 145 -2.17 2.01 -11.65
C PHE A 145 -1.13 2.94 -12.27
N LYS A 146 -1.44 4.23 -12.44
CA LYS A 146 -0.45 5.24 -12.83
C LYS A 146 0.75 5.24 -11.89
N ASN A 147 0.52 5.14 -10.58
CA ASN A 147 1.59 5.11 -9.59
C ASN A 147 2.26 3.72 -9.53
N ILE A 148 1.50 2.62 -9.67
CA ILE A 148 2.07 1.26 -9.75
C ILE A 148 3.05 1.17 -10.93
N PHE A 149 2.68 1.64 -12.12
CA PHE A 149 3.54 1.64 -13.29
C PHE A 149 4.76 2.55 -13.14
N ARG A 150 4.62 3.71 -12.48
CA ARG A 150 5.78 4.55 -12.13
C ARG A 150 6.77 3.80 -11.24
N VAL A 151 6.27 3.11 -10.22
CA VAL A 151 7.08 2.39 -9.25
C VAL A 151 7.66 1.08 -9.80
N LEU A 152 7.02 0.47 -10.81
CA LEU A 152 7.59 -0.67 -11.55
C LEU A 152 8.94 -0.31 -12.22
N ASN A 153 9.20 0.96 -12.51
CA ASN A 153 10.49 1.44 -13.00
C ASN A 153 11.60 1.46 -11.91
N SER A 154 11.27 1.18 -10.65
CA SER A 154 12.23 1.17 -9.55
C SER A 154 13.36 0.16 -9.80
N ARG A 155 14.57 0.54 -9.39
CA ARG A 155 15.72 -0.38 -9.38
C ARG A 155 15.70 -1.30 -8.16
N ASP A 156 14.96 -0.93 -7.13
CA ASP A 156 14.78 -1.72 -5.92
C ASP A 156 13.98 -3.00 -6.24
N SER A 157 14.56 -4.15 -5.92
CA SER A 157 14.00 -5.46 -6.26
C SER A 157 12.72 -5.75 -5.48
N ALA A 158 12.64 -5.37 -4.20
CA ALA A 158 11.46 -5.61 -3.38
C ALA A 158 10.27 -4.77 -3.84
N VAL A 159 10.53 -3.51 -4.21
CA VAL A 159 9.51 -2.60 -4.75
C VAL A 159 9.00 -3.09 -6.11
N SER A 160 9.91 -3.41 -7.04
CA SER A 160 9.51 -3.92 -8.36
C SER A 160 8.80 -5.26 -8.28
N GLU A 161 9.21 -6.15 -7.38
CA GLU A 161 8.54 -7.43 -7.10
C GLU A 161 7.11 -7.23 -6.54
N GLY A 162 6.93 -6.31 -5.58
CA GLY A 162 5.59 -5.99 -5.07
C GLY A 162 4.64 -5.53 -6.18
N CYS A 163 5.13 -4.70 -7.11
CA CYS A 163 4.35 -4.28 -8.28
C CYS A 163 4.01 -5.45 -9.20
N ARG A 164 4.98 -6.34 -9.47
CA ARG A 164 4.77 -7.54 -10.29
C ARG A 164 3.64 -8.40 -9.73
N ARG A 165 3.69 -8.73 -8.44
CA ARG A 165 2.67 -9.56 -7.76
C ARG A 165 1.26 -8.97 -7.83
N ILE A 166 1.14 -7.65 -7.79
CA ILE A 166 -0.16 -6.99 -8.01
C ILE A 166 -0.62 -7.20 -9.44
N LEU A 167 0.28 -6.97 -10.40
CA LEU A 167 -0.05 -7.07 -11.83
C LEU A 167 -0.43 -8.51 -12.22
N GLU A 168 0.15 -9.54 -11.59
CA GLU A 168 -0.20 -10.97 -11.78
C GLU A 168 -1.68 -11.29 -11.57
N GLN A 169 -2.41 -10.46 -10.82
CA GLN A 169 -3.83 -10.67 -10.55
C GLN A 169 -4.72 -10.32 -11.76
N PHE A 170 -4.17 -9.69 -12.79
CA PHE A 170 -4.91 -9.23 -13.96
C PHE A 170 -4.52 -10.05 -15.19
N ASP A 171 -5.52 -10.33 -16.03
CA ASP A 171 -5.26 -10.88 -17.35
C ASP A 171 -4.69 -9.82 -18.32
N LYS A 172 -4.26 -10.29 -19.50
CA LYS A 172 -3.69 -9.43 -20.55
C LYS A 172 -4.66 -8.34 -21.04
N HIS A 173 -5.97 -8.58 -21.02
CA HIS A 173 -6.95 -7.60 -21.51
C HIS A 173 -7.07 -6.47 -20.51
N LYS A 174 -7.29 -6.79 -19.24
CA LYS A 174 -7.33 -5.78 -18.17
C LYS A 174 -6.00 -5.04 -18.07
N LEU A 175 -4.87 -5.72 -18.23
CA LEU A 175 -3.57 -5.07 -18.27
C LEU A 175 -3.46 -4.06 -19.43
N PHE A 176 -3.86 -4.45 -20.64
CA PHE A 176 -3.84 -3.57 -21.80
C PHE A 176 -4.74 -2.34 -21.58
N ASP A 177 -5.93 -2.53 -21.02
CA ASP A 177 -6.83 -1.43 -20.67
C ASP A 177 -6.19 -0.46 -19.66
N LEU A 178 -5.54 -1.00 -18.63
CA LEU A 178 -4.82 -0.20 -17.64
C LEU A 178 -3.63 0.56 -18.25
N LEU A 179 -2.96 0.00 -19.25
CA LEU A 179 -1.90 0.68 -20.00
C LEU A 179 -2.44 1.80 -20.90
N ASN A 180 -3.60 1.59 -21.53
CA ASN A 180 -4.29 2.62 -22.33
C ASN A 180 -4.78 3.78 -21.46
N GLN A 181 -5.32 3.45 -20.30
CA GLN A 181 -5.89 4.42 -19.39
C GLN A 181 -4.85 5.42 -18.91
N LEU A 182 -5.21 6.71 -18.93
CA LEU A 182 -4.34 7.82 -18.54
C LEU A 182 -2.96 7.80 -19.23
N GLU A 183 -2.88 7.18 -20.41
CA GLU A 183 -1.65 7.02 -21.20
C GLU A 183 -0.52 6.33 -20.42
N ASN A 184 -0.87 5.39 -19.53
CA ASN A 184 0.09 4.69 -18.68
C ASN A 184 1.18 3.94 -19.46
N TYR A 185 0.92 3.54 -20.71
CA TYR A 185 1.91 2.96 -21.60
C TYR A 185 3.16 3.84 -21.78
N LYS A 186 3.03 5.18 -21.67
CA LYS A 186 4.13 6.15 -21.78
C LYS A 186 5.07 6.15 -20.57
N ILE A 187 4.66 5.55 -19.46
CA ILE A 187 5.38 5.59 -18.18
C ILE A 187 6.50 4.55 -18.12
N LEU A 188 6.30 3.38 -18.72
CA LEU A 188 7.19 2.23 -18.53
C LEU A 188 8.49 2.39 -19.33
N LYS A 189 9.62 2.21 -18.65
CA LYS A 189 10.94 2.09 -19.27
C LYS A 189 11.14 0.65 -19.78
N PRO A 190 12.08 0.42 -20.73
CA PRO A 190 12.31 -0.91 -21.30
C PRO A 190 12.46 -2.05 -20.27
N ARG A 191 13.17 -1.82 -19.15
CA ARG A 191 13.30 -2.80 -18.06
C ARG A 191 11.95 -3.14 -17.41
N ALA A 192 11.09 -2.14 -17.20
CA ALA A 192 9.77 -2.34 -16.60
C ALA A 192 8.82 -3.03 -17.58
N ILE A 193 8.87 -2.68 -18.87
CA ILE A 193 8.14 -3.40 -19.93
C ILE A 193 8.54 -4.88 -19.92
N ARG A 194 9.84 -5.20 -19.92
CA ARG A 194 10.31 -6.59 -19.85
C ARG A 194 9.86 -7.30 -18.58
N SER A 195 9.91 -6.59 -17.45
CA SER A 195 9.40 -7.12 -16.18
C SER A 195 7.91 -7.42 -16.23
N LEU A 196 7.12 -6.60 -16.92
CA LEU A 196 5.70 -6.83 -17.13
C LEU A 196 5.48 -8.06 -18.02
N LEU A 197 6.24 -8.17 -19.11
CA LEU A 197 6.14 -9.30 -20.04
C LEU A 197 6.44 -10.64 -19.36
N LEU A 198 7.51 -10.69 -18.55
CA LEU A 198 7.92 -11.86 -17.79
C LEU A 198 6.83 -12.41 -16.86
N VAL A 199 6.06 -11.51 -16.28
CA VAL A 199 5.02 -11.82 -15.30
C VAL A 199 3.77 -12.36 -15.97
N GLN A 200 3.40 -11.74 -17.09
CA GLN A 200 2.09 -11.91 -17.72
C GLN A 200 2.07 -13.03 -18.74
N PHE A 201 3.20 -13.29 -19.41
CA PHE A 201 3.26 -14.15 -20.56
C PHE A 201 4.18 -15.34 -20.28
N LYS A 202 3.55 -16.47 -19.95
CA LYS A 202 4.23 -17.78 -19.80
C LYS A 202 4.25 -18.60 -21.12
N SER A 203 3.59 -18.10 -22.17
CA SER A 203 3.51 -18.77 -23.47
C SER A 203 3.63 -17.77 -24.63
N ILE A 204 4.18 -18.24 -25.75
CA ILE A 204 4.33 -17.44 -26.97
C ILE A 204 2.97 -17.03 -27.54
N LEU A 205 1.95 -17.91 -27.48
CA LEU A 205 0.60 -17.61 -27.98
C LEU A 205 -0.05 -16.41 -27.30
N ASN A 206 0.06 -16.31 -25.97
CA ASN A 206 -0.49 -15.15 -25.26
C ASN A 206 0.29 -13.87 -25.58
N LEU A 207 1.60 -13.99 -25.81
CA LEU A 207 2.44 -12.86 -26.20
C LEU A 207 2.06 -12.28 -27.56
N GLU A 208 1.77 -13.12 -28.56
CA GLU A 208 1.36 -12.66 -29.89
C GLU A 208 0.00 -11.94 -29.86
N SER A 209 -0.98 -12.47 -29.12
CA SER A 209 -2.26 -11.76 -28.96
C SER A 209 -2.10 -10.37 -28.32
N PHE A 210 -1.15 -10.20 -27.39
CA PHE A 210 -0.86 -8.90 -26.79
C PHE A 210 -0.12 -7.97 -27.77
N ARG A 211 0.76 -8.52 -28.61
CA ARG A 211 1.40 -7.79 -29.72
C ARG A 211 0.34 -7.22 -30.67
N GLU A 212 -0.65 -8.02 -31.07
CA GLU A 212 -1.74 -7.57 -31.94
C GLU A 212 -2.55 -6.44 -31.31
N MET A 213 -2.87 -6.53 -30.01
CA MET A 213 -3.55 -5.44 -29.29
C MET A 213 -2.75 -4.13 -29.35
N ILE A 214 -1.42 -4.21 -29.18
CA ILE A 214 -0.54 -3.04 -29.26
C ILE A 214 -0.45 -2.48 -30.69
N LEU A 215 -0.37 -3.35 -31.71
CA LEU A 215 -0.33 -2.92 -33.12
C LEU A 215 -1.61 -2.19 -33.52
N ASN A 216 -2.75 -2.68 -33.06
CA ASN A 216 -4.08 -2.11 -33.32
C ASN A 216 -4.43 -0.93 -32.39
N SER A 217 -3.54 -0.54 -31.50
CA SER A 217 -3.75 0.59 -30.59
C SER A 217 -3.50 1.94 -31.27
N ASN A 218 -4.07 2.99 -30.68
CA ASN A 218 -3.78 4.38 -31.03
C ASN A 218 -2.56 4.94 -30.27
N TRP A 219 -1.63 4.08 -29.84
CA TRP A 219 -0.44 4.52 -29.12
C TRP A 219 0.50 5.31 -30.03
N ASP A 220 1.13 6.32 -29.45
CA ASP A 220 2.24 7.05 -30.06
C ASP A 220 3.32 6.07 -30.56
N ASP A 221 3.78 6.28 -31.79
CA ASP A 221 4.69 5.38 -32.49
C ASP A 221 5.95 5.05 -31.69
N SER A 222 6.56 6.06 -31.06
CA SER A 222 7.80 5.88 -30.30
C SER A 222 7.61 4.92 -29.12
N TYR A 223 6.50 5.02 -28.39
CA TYR A 223 6.19 4.14 -27.26
C TYR A 223 5.73 2.77 -27.75
N ARG A 224 4.90 2.71 -28.78
CA ARG A 224 4.49 1.45 -29.43
C ARG A 224 5.71 0.63 -29.85
N MET A 225 6.67 1.26 -30.53
CA MET A 225 7.91 0.59 -30.95
C MET A 225 8.77 0.11 -29.77
N ASN A 226 8.79 0.83 -28.65
CA ASN A 226 9.49 0.37 -27.44
C ASN A 226 8.89 -0.94 -26.90
N TYR A 227 7.57 -1.07 -26.86
CA TYR A 227 6.93 -2.33 -26.42
C TYR A 227 7.19 -3.46 -27.41
N LEU A 228 7.01 -3.23 -28.71
CA LEU A 228 7.23 -4.25 -29.73
C LEU A 228 8.68 -4.78 -29.70
N LYS A 229 9.67 -3.89 -29.54
CA LYS A 229 11.07 -4.27 -29.38
C LYS A 229 11.32 -5.14 -28.14
N GLU A 230 10.66 -4.82 -27.02
CA GLU A 230 10.77 -5.63 -25.80
C GLU A 230 10.05 -6.98 -25.92
N ILE A 231 8.93 -7.04 -26.65
CA ILE A 231 8.25 -8.28 -27.02
C ILE A 231 9.18 -9.17 -27.85
N ASP A 232 9.82 -8.62 -28.91
CA ASP A 232 10.77 -9.38 -29.74
C ASP A 232 11.95 -9.91 -28.90
N THR A 233 12.47 -9.07 -28.00
CA THR A 233 13.55 -9.45 -27.08
C THR A 233 13.11 -10.59 -26.17
N PHE A 234 11.91 -10.50 -25.62
CA PHE A 234 11.36 -11.49 -24.71
C PHE A 234 11.05 -12.82 -25.40
N GLN A 235 10.49 -12.79 -26.61
CA GLN A 235 10.23 -13.97 -27.43
C GLN A 235 11.51 -14.75 -27.73
N ARG A 236 12.61 -14.06 -28.04
CA ARG A 236 13.94 -14.70 -28.22
C ARG A 236 14.47 -15.36 -26.94
N ILE A 237 14.12 -14.83 -25.76
CA ILE A 237 14.51 -15.43 -24.47
C ILE A 237 13.69 -16.70 -24.22
N ILE A 238 12.37 -16.67 -24.42
CA ILE A 238 11.51 -17.85 -24.27
C ILE A 238 11.95 -18.96 -25.23
N ALA A 239 12.17 -18.64 -26.50
CA ALA A 239 12.55 -19.62 -27.52
C ALA A 239 13.92 -20.29 -27.27
N LYS A 240 14.80 -19.67 -26.47
CA LYS A 240 16.09 -20.26 -26.06
C LYS A 240 15.98 -21.16 -24.83
N ASN A 241 14.90 -21.04 -24.06
CA ASN A 241 14.68 -21.76 -22.81
C ASN A 241 13.65 -22.91 -22.96
N LEU A 242 13.11 -23.11 -24.16
CA LEU A 242 12.30 -24.25 -24.58
C LEU A 242 13.21 -25.26 -25.30
#